data_AF-A0A0D6PII3-F1
#
_entry.id   AF-A0A0D6PII3-F1
#
_cell.length_a   1.000
_cell.length_b   1.000
_cell.length_c   1.000
_cell.angle_alpha   90.00
_cell.angle_beta   90.00
_cell.angle_gamma   90.00
#
_symmetry.space_group_name_H-M   'P 1'
#
loop_
_entity.id
_entity.type
_entity.pdbx_description
1 polymer ?
#
loop_
_entity_poly.entity_id
_entity_poly.type
_entity_poly.pdbx_seq_one_letter_code
_entity_poly.pdbx_strand_id
1 'polypeptide(L)'
;MAGSHSDPLAHPEVRMGGALRYIAGFISTVALMGAALIVTMRHDMAYQSYVELVGGLAFLALLSQAVLYYGLDISKAQIWKSVSLILTVPLFIITVGLTVWMFQSLDHRTMLITTTFQQPTLLQ
;
A
#
# COMPACT_ATOMS: atom_id res chain seq x y z
N MET A 1 40.40 -35.07 13.09
CA MET A 1 40.00 -33.96 12.20
C MET A 1 38.52 -33.74 12.41
N ALA A 2 38.15 -32.93 13.40
CA ALA A 2 36.76 -32.67 13.75
C ALA A 2 36.25 -31.53 12.87
N GLY A 3 35.25 -31.79 12.03
CA GLY A 3 34.60 -30.78 11.21
C GLY A 3 34.00 -29.71 12.12
N SER A 4 34.45 -28.47 11.97
CA SER A 4 33.89 -27.34 12.69
C SER A 4 32.39 -27.28 12.38
N HIS A 5 31.56 -27.54 13.39
CA HIS A 5 30.16 -27.17 13.40
C HIS A 5 30.11 -25.65 13.24
N SER A 6 30.07 -25.18 12.00
CA SER A 6 29.74 -23.81 11.65
C SER A 6 28.33 -23.57 12.14
N ASP A 7 28.21 -22.90 13.29
CA ASP A 7 26.94 -22.52 13.90
C ASP A 7 26.04 -21.89 12.83
N PRO A 8 24.93 -22.53 12.44
CA PRO A 8 24.08 -22.06 11.34
C PRO A 8 23.43 -20.70 11.66
N LEU A 9 23.44 -20.28 12.94
CA LEU A 9 22.93 -18.99 13.41
C LEU A 9 23.98 -17.87 13.32
N ALA A 10 25.25 -18.20 13.09
CA ALA A 10 26.34 -17.24 12.95
C ALA A 10 26.43 -16.64 11.53
N HIS A 11 25.59 -17.10 10.59
CA HIS A 11 25.52 -16.52 9.25
C HIS A 11 25.08 -15.05 9.32
N PRO A 12 25.81 -14.11 8.66
CA PRO A 12 25.50 -12.68 8.70
C PRO A 12 24.09 -12.36 8.20
N GLU A 13 23.55 -13.20 7.32
CA GLU A 13 22.17 -13.13 6.79
C GLU A 13 21.10 -13.30 7.89
N VAL A 14 21.37 -14.17 8.88
CA VAL A 14 20.47 -14.42 10.04
C VAL A 14 20.57 -13.28 11.05
N ARG A 15 21.74 -12.66 11.20
CA ARG A 15 21.98 -11.53 12.11
C ARG A 15 21.48 -10.18 11.57
N MET A 16 21.33 -10.05 10.25
CA MET A 16 20.76 -8.86 9.61
C MET A 16 19.24 -8.72 9.83
N GLY A 17 18.55 -9.83 10.10
CA GLY A 17 17.14 -9.85 10.50
C GLY A 17 16.98 -9.59 12.00
N GLY A 18 17.30 -8.39 12.48
CA GLY A 18 17.13 -8.05 13.89
C GLY A 18 15.67 -8.22 14.32
N ALA A 19 15.37 -9.20 15.17
CA ALA A 19 14.01 -9.51 15.65
C ALA A 19 13.29 -8.26 16.21
N LEU A 20 14.05 -7.35 16.81
CA LEU A 20 13.59 -6.07 17.32
C LEU A 20 13.03 -5.14 16.22
N ARG A 21 13.66 -5.11 15.03
CA ARG A 21 13.20 -4.31 13.88
C ARG A 21 11.91 -4.88 13.31
N TYR A 22 11.79 -6.20 13.27
CA TYR A 22 10.57 -6.89 12.85
C TYR A 22 9.42 -6.61 13.82
N ILE A 23 9.64 -6.72 15.13
CA ILE A 23 8.61 -6.45 16.16
C ILE A 23 8.18 -4.99 16.11
N ALA A 24 9.11 -4.05 15.99
CA ALA A 24 8.78 -2.63 15.83
C ALA A 24 7.97 -2.35 14.56
N GLY A 25 8.34 -2.99 13.44
CA GLY A 25 7.58 -2.96 12.19
C GLY A 25 6.16 -3.48 12.36
N PHE A 26 6.01 -4.64 13.00
CA PHE A 26 4.71 -5.26 13.26
C PHE A 26 3.81 -4.33 14.10
N ILE A 27 4.30 -3.88 15.25
CA ILE A 27 3.52 -3.04 16.17
C ILE A 27 3.11 -1.74 15.50
N SER A 28 4.04 -1.05 14.82
CA SER A 28 3.74 0.22 14.16
C SER A 28 2.70 0.05 13.04
N THR A 29 2.80 -1.00 12.24
CA THR A 29 1.86 -1.29 11.16
C THR A 29 0.47 -1.60 11.72
N VAL A 30 0.38 -2.47 12.73
CA VAL A 30 -0.88 -2.82 13.39
C VAL A 30 -1.51 -1.57 14.03
N ALA A 31 -0.72 -0.71 14.66
CA ALA A 31 -1.21 0.53 15.25
C ALA A 31 -1.78 1.49 14.19
N LEU A 32 -1.09 1.65 13.05
CA LEU A 32 -1.56 2.51 11.95
C LEU A 32 -2.84 1.96 11.29
N MET A 33 -2.93 0.65 11.07
CA MET A 33 -4.15 0.00 10.57
C MET A 33 -5.30 0.10 11.58
N GLY A 34 -5.02 -0.08 12.87
CA GLY A 34 -5.99 0.11 13.95
C GLY A 34 -6.50 1.55 14.01
N ALA A 35 -5.62 2.55 13.88
CA ALA A 35 -6.00 3.95 13.81
C ALA A 35 -6.91 4.25 12.61
N ALA A 36 -6.56 3.74 11.43
CA ALA A 36 -7.39 3.88 10.23
C ALA A 36 -8.78 3.26 10.43
N LEU A 37 -8.86 2.07 11.03
CA LEU A 37 -10.13 1.41 11.34
C LEU A 37 -10.99 2.24 12.32
N ILE A 38 -10.38 2.77 13.39
CA ILE A 38 -11.09 3.62 14.37
C ILE A 38 -11.66 4.85 13.69
N VAL A 39 -10.90 5.49 12.80
CA VAL A 39 -11.36 6.65 12.02
C VAL A 39 -12.55 6.27 11.16
N THR A 40 -12.48 5.14 10.45
CA THR A 40 -13.58 4.65 9.61
C THR A 40 -14.84 4.36 10.42
N MET A 41 -14.71 3.75 11.60
CA MET A 41 -15.88 3.42 12.44
C MET A 41 -16.61 4.63 13.00
N ARG A 42 -15.92 5.77 13.20
CA ARG A 42 -16.54 6.95 13.82
C ARG A 42 -17.53 7.65 12.89
N HIS A 43 -17.39 7.52 11.57
CA HIS A 43 -18.26 8.14 10.56
C HIS A 43 -18.55 9.66 10.76
N ASP A 44 -17.71 10.35 11.52
CA ASP A 44 -17.96 11.73 12.00
C ASP A 44 -17.16 12.78 11.21
N MET A 45 -16.56 12.39 10.09
CA MET A 45 -15.70 13.25 9.28
C MET A 45 -16.32 13.51 7.92
N ALA A 46 -16.11 14.73 7.41
CA ALA A 46 -16.42 15.06 6.02
C ALA A 46 -15.62 14.16 5.07
N TYR A 47 -16.23 13.80 3.93
CA TYR A 47 -15.66 12.84 2.97
C TYR A 47 -14.21 13.18 2.56
N GLN A 48 -13.93 14.45 2.26
CA GLN A 48 -12.60 14.89 1.86
C GLN A 48 -11.56 14.61 2.95
N SER A 49 -11.81 15.06 4.18
CA SER A 49 -10.91 14.86 5.31
C SER A 49 -10.75 13.39 5.68
N TYR A 50 -11.80 12.59 5.49
CA TYR A 50 -11.75 11.15 5.69
C TYR A 50 -10.79 10.47 4.70
N VAL A 51 -10.92 10.76 3.40
CA VAL A 51 -10.05 10.18 2.35
C VAL A 51 -8.59 10.60 2.55
N GLU A 52 -8.35 11.86 2.88
CA GLU A 52 -6.99 12.36 3.14
C GLU A 52 -6.34 11.67 4.34
N LEU A 53 -7.06 11.55 5.45
CA LEU A 53 -6.52 10.99 6.69
C LEU A 53 -6.30 9.47 6.56
N VAL A 54 -7.27 8.73 6.04
CA VAL A 54 -7.14 7.29 5.84
C VAL A 54 -6.10 6.97 4.77
N GLY A 55 -6.06 7.73 3.68
CA GLY A 55 -5.03 7.61 2.65
C GLY A 55 -3.62 7.89 3.20
N GLY A 56 -3.47 8.92 4.04
CA GLY A 56 -2.22 9.23 4.72
C GLY A 56 -1.77 8.13 5.68
N LEU A 57 -2.69 7.58 6.49
CA LEU A 57 -2.41 6.44 7.37
C LEU A 57 -2.00 5.19 6.60
N ALA A 58 -2.67 4.90 5.48
CA ALA A 58 -2.32 3.78 4.61
C ALA A 58 -0.91 3.96 4.00
N PHE A 59 -0.59 5.15 3.53
CA PHE A 59 0.74 5.47 3.00
C PHE A 59 1.84 5.35 4.06
N LEU A 60 1.61 5.87 5.27
CA LEU A 60 2.54 5.71 6.39
C LEU A 60 2.73 4.25 6.80
N ALA A 61 1.67 3.44 6.76
CA ALA A 61 1.76 2.00 7.04
C ALA A 61 2.63 1.29 6.00
N LEU A 62 2.45 1.60 4.71
CA LEU A 62 3.28 1.08 3.63
C LEU A 62 4.75 1.50 3.78
N LEU A 63 5.02 2.75 4.14
CA LEU A 63 6.38 3.22 4.41
C LEU A 63 7.01 2.49 5.59
N SER A 64 6.25 2.31 6.68
CA SER A 64 6.72 1.56 7.85
C SER A 64 7.09 0.13 7.48
N GLN A 65 6.25 -0.55 6.69
CA GLN A 65 6.55 -1.89 6.17
C GLN A 65 7.78 -1.88 5.24
N ALA A 66 7.88 -0.94 4.31
CA ALA A 66 9.03 -0.83 3.41
C ALA A 66 10.36 -0.68 4.16
N VAL A 67 10.38 0.14 5.23
CA VAL A 67 11.60 0.42 6.00
C VAL A 67 11.90 -0.67 7.03
N LEU A 68 10.92 -1.05 7.86
CA LEU A 68 11.14 -1.92 9.00
C LEU A 68 11.05 -3.42 8.66
N TYR A 69 10.12 -3.80 7.79
CA TYR A 69 9.93 -5.21 7.38
C TYR A 69 10.86 -5.61 6.24
N TYR A 70 10.80 -4.88 5.13
CA TYR A 70 11.63 -5.21 3.97
C TYR A 70 13.08 -4.85 4.19
N GLY A 71 13.34 -3.97 5.16
CA GLY A 71 14.69 -3.63 5.55
C GLY A 71 15.47 -3.16 4.34
N LEU A 72 14.94 -2.14 3.65
CA LEU A 72 15.60 -1.48 2.51
C LEU A 72 16.93 -0.88 3.00
N ASP A 73 17.89 -1.76 3.22
CA ASP A 73 19.24 -1.44 3.62
C ASP A 73 20.01 -1.16 2.33
N ILE A 74 20.69 -0.01 2.31
CA ILE A 74 21.64 0.37 1.26
C ILE A 74 22.91 -0.52 1.29
N SER A 75 22.90 -1.58 2.10
CA SER A 75 23.94 -2.60 2.12
C SER A 75 24.07 -3.27 0.74
N LYS A 76 25.32 -3.41 0.25
CA LYS A 76 25.66 -3.93 -1.08
C LYS A 76 25.02 -5.28 -1.42
N ALA A 77 24.66 -6.08 -0.41
CA ALA A 77 24.01 -7.38 -0.59
C ALA A 77 22.51 -7.30 -0.97
N GLN A 78 21.83 -6.16 -0.77
CA GLN A 78 20.38 -6.03 -0.97
C GLN A 78 19.96 -4.94 -1.97
N ILE A 79 20.92 -4.36 -2.71
CA ILE A 79 20.67 -3.30 -3.72
C ILE A 79 19.56 -3.71 -4.70
N TRP A 80 19.54 -4.97 -5.14
CA TRP A 80 18.53 -5.46 -6.09
C TRP A 80 17.09 -5.37 -5.56
N LYS A 81 16.86 -5.50 -4.24
CA LYS A 81 15.52 -5.35 -3.64
C LYS A 81 15.03 -3.91 -3.78
N SER A 82 15.88 -2.94 -3.48
CA SER A 82 15.58 -1.51 -3.60
C SER A 82 15.37 -1.10 -5.06
N VAL A 83 16.21 -1.63 -5.97
CA VAL A 83 16.08 -1.39 -7.41
C VAL A 83 14.78 -1.95 -7.96
N SER A 84 14.37 -3.17 -7.55
CA SER A 84 13.08 -3.71 -7.94
C SER A 84 11.94 -2.82 -7.45
N LEU A 85 11.95 -2.39 -6.19
CA LEU A 85 10.91 -1.52 -5.64
C LEU A 85 10.80 -0.19 -6.41
N ILE A 86 11.93 0.46 -6.68
CA ILE A 86 11.92 1.77 -7.34
C ILE A 86 11.51 1.69 -8.82
N LEU A 87 11.65 0.54 -9.46
CA LEU A 87 11.13 0.29 -10.80
C LEU A 87 9.65 -0.11 -10.78
N THR A 88 9.22 -0.87 -9.77
CA THR A 88 7.82 -1.32 -9.64
C THR A 88 6.89 -0.20 -9.22
N VAL A 89 7.28 0.71 -8.33
CA VAL A 89 6.40 1.78 -7.84
C VAL A 89 5.91 2.71 -8.96
N PRO A 90 6.78 3.27 -9.82
CA PRO A 90 6.34 4.09 -10.96
C PRO A 90 5.49 3.30 -11.94
N LEU A 91 5.87 2.05 -12.23
CA LEU A 91 5.10 1.19 -13.12
C LEU A 91 3.69 0.95 -12.57
N PHE A 92 3.56 0.65 -11.28
CA PHE A 92 2.28 0.49 -10.60
C PHE A 92 1.42 1.75 -10.67
N ILE A 93 2.00 2.93 -10.40
CA ILE A 93 1.29 4.22 -10.47
C ILE A 93 0.79 4.47 -11.90
N ILE A 94 1.64 4.25 -12.90
CA ILE A 94 1.30 4.42 -14.31
C ILE A 94 0.18 3.46 -14.70
N THR A 95 0.31 2.17 -14.38
CA THR A 95 -0.71 1.17 -14.73
C THR A 95 -2.05 1.46 -14.08
N VAL A 96 -2.10 1.61 -12.75
CA VAL A 96 -3.37 1.86 -12.04
C VAL A 96 -3.96 3.21 -12.45
N GLY A 97 -3.14 4.26 -12.53
CA GLY A 97 -3.58 5.60 -12.91
C GLY A 97 -4.12 5.66 -14.34
N LEU A 98 -3.42 5.06 -15.30
CA LEU A 98 -3.88 4.97 -16.69
C LEU A 98 -5.17 4.15 -16.80
N THR A 99 -5.28 3.04 -16.08
CA THR A 99 -6.50 2.22 -16.11
C THR A 99 -7.71 2.97 -15.56
N VAL A 100 -7.56 3.65 -14.43
CA VAL A 100 -8.62 4.51 -13.86
C VAL A 100 -8.98 5.62 -14.83
N TRP A 101 -7.99 6.33 -15.38
CA TRP A 101 -8.24 7.40 -16.34
C TRP A 101 -8.90 6.91 -17.63
N MET A 102 -8.47 5.76 -18.15
CA MET A 102 -9.05 5.13 -19.32
C MET A 102 -10.52 4.81 -19.08
N PHE A 103 -10.85 4.16 -17.95
CA PHE A 103 -12.23 3.83 -17.63
C PHE A 103 -13.09 5.07 -17.40
N GLN A 104 -12.59 6.08 -16.70
CA GLN A 104 -13.32 7.34 -16.52
C GLN A 104 -13.55 8.06 -17.85
N SER A 105 -12.55 8.04 -18.74
CA SER A 105 -12.67 8.65 -20.08
C SER A 105 -13.63 7.89 -20.98
N LEU A 106 -13.64 6.56 -20.90
CA LEU A 106 -14.60 5.72 -21.61
C LEU A 106 -16.00 5.97 -21.08
N ASP A 107 -16.19 5.94 -19.77
CA ASP A 107 -17.48 6.20 -19.12
C ASP A 107 -18.12 7.51 -19.61
N HIS A 108 -17.36 8.60 -19.61
CA HIS A 108 -17.81 9.89 -20.14
C HIS A 108 -18.17 9.87 -21.64
N ARG A 109 -17.61 8.95 -22.42
CA ARG A 109 -17.82 8.88 -23.88
C ARG A 109 -18.85 7.82 -24.29
N THR A 110 -19.06 6.80 -23.48
CA THR A 110 -19.94 5.65 -23.76
C THR A 110 -21.25 5.71 -22.98
N MET A 111 -21.29 6.42 -21.84
CA MET A 111 -22.57 6.81 -21.27
C MET A 111 -23.23 7.81 -22.21
N LEU A 112 -24.15 7.30 -23.05
CA LEU A 112 -25.21 8.10 -23.61
C LEU A 112 -25.84 8.84 -22.44
N ILE A 113 -25.79 10.17 -22.50
CA ILE A 113 -26.59 11.09 -21.70
C ILE A 113 -27.97 10.45 -21.53
N THR A 114 -28.24 9.89 -20.33
CA THR A 114 -29.58 9.43 -19.94
C THR A 114 -30.38 10.68 -19.64
N THR A 115 -30.58 11.50 -20.65
CA THR A 115 -31.48 12.63 -20.66
C THR A 115 -32.38 12.38 -21.84
N THR A 116 -33.69 12.37 -21.59
CA THR A 116 -34.80 12.09 -22.53
C THR A 116 -35.15 10.61 -22.79
N PHE A 117 -35.51 9.87 -21.74
CA PHE A 117 -36.79 9.15 -21.80
C PHE A 117 -37.75 9.87 -20.85
N GLN A 118 -38.32 10.95 -21.37
CA GLN A 118 -39.50 11.58 -20.83
C GLN A 118 -40.57 10.49 -20.77
N GLN A 119 -40.80 9.91 -19.60
CA GLN A 119 -41.83 8.91 -19.36
C GLN A 119 -43.17 9.58 -19.70
N PRO A 120 -43.87 9.19 -20.79
CA PRO A 120 -45.20 9.71 -21.01
C PRO A 120 -46.04 9.17 -19.85
N THR A 121 -46.53 10.08 -19.02
CA THR A 121 -47.57 9.81 -18.03
C THR A 121 -48.81 9.31 -18.78
N LEU A 122 -48.85 8.01 -19.05
CA LEU A 122 -50.09 7.30 -19.31
C LEU A 122 -50.52 6.70 -17.98
N LEU A 123 -51.35 7.44 -17.26
CA LEU A 123 -52.67 7.02 -16.79
C LEU A 123 -53.24 8.13 -15.90
N GLN A 124 -54.15 8.90 -16.51
CA GLN A 124 -55.31 9.46 -15.83
C GLN A 124 -56.19 8.32 -15.29
#